data_AF-J3C894-F1
#
_entry.id   AF-J3C894-F1
#
_cell.length_a   1.000
_cell.length_b   1.000
_cell.length_c   1.000
_cell.angle_alpha   90.00
_cell.angle_beta   90.00
_cell.angle_gamma   90.00
#
_symmetry.space_group_name_H-M   'P 1'
#
loop_
_entity.id
_entity.type
_entity.pdbx_description
1 polymer ?
#
loop_
_entity_poly.entity_id
_entity_poly.type
_entity_poly.pdbx_seq_one_letter_code
_entity_poly.pdbx_strand_id
1 'polypeptide(L)'
;MTKTITINSDKFINALEKISDKEVEIKGASISDALCAYSYELLKGPTKGDTLNRKGAHIVHDELQIRFDQLDVFYAHLDDAYTGNTNVTPLEELEAEIETEKYHVTGFKISGVEENKSVILSGWKEVTNGIVKFETPKIKYSSAYLYLSEMKERVQNAIDEVELYMNGKTAPQDDPNQVHMSFSEEDAAFDNAKI
;
A
#
# COMPACT_ATOMS: atom_id res chain seq x y z
N MET A 1 43.30 0.50 5.11
CA MET A 1 42.74 -0.62 4.33
C MET A 1 41.43 -0.14 3.73
N THR A 2 41.41 0.10 2.43
CA THR A 2 40.27 0.68 1.71
C THR A 2 39.27 -0.44 1.39
N LYS A 3 38.06 -0.38 1.93
CA LYS A 3 36.99 -1.34 1.61
C LYS A 3 36.45 -1.03 0.22
N THR A 4 36.78 -1.87 -0.75
CA THR A 4 36.19 -1.83 -2.10
C THR A 4 34.76 -2.35 -2.02
N ILE A 5 33.78 -1.48 -2.25
CA ILE A 5 32.37 -1.86 -2.35
C ILE A 5 32.14 -2.34 -3.78
N THR A 6 31.98 -3.65 -3.98
CA THR A 6 31.63 -4.23 -5.28
C THR A 6 30.14 -4.01 -5.53
N ILE A 7 29.79 -2.97 -6.28
CA ILE A 7 28.41 -2.70 -6.70
C ILE A 7 28.11 -3.61 -7.89
N ASN A 8 27.10 -4.47 -7.75
CA ASN A 8 26.68 -5.41 -8.79
C ASN A 8 25.78 -4.68 -9.80
N SER A 9 26.36 -4.25 -10.92
CA SER A 9 25.75 -3.41 -11.95
C SER A 9 24.48 -4.01 -12.56
N ASP A 10 24.41 -5.34 -12.65
CA ASP A 10 23.31 -6.04 -13.33
C ASP A 10 21.98 -5.97 -12.56
N LYS A 11 22.03 -5.90 -11.22
CA LYS A 11 20.83 -5.69 -10.40
C LYS A 11 20.30 -4.26 -10.51
N PHE A 12 21.21 -3.28 -10.70
CA PHE A 12 20.85 -1.88 -10.88
C PHE A 12 20.18 -1.63 -12.23
N ILE A 13 20.69 -2.25 -13.30
CA ILE A 13 20.13 -2.13 -14.66
C ILE A 13 18.71 -2.72 -14.73
N ASN A 14 18.49 -3.90 -14.15
CA ASN A 14 17.15 -4.50 -14.09
C ASN A 14 16.13 -3.67 -13.28
N ALA A 15 16.58 -2.97 -12.23
CA ALA A 15 15.73 -2.05 -11.48
C ALA A 15 15.40 -0.77 -12.29
N LEU A 16 16.36 -0.27 -13.06
CA LEU A 16 16.18 0.88 -13.96
C LEU A 16 15.26 0.58 -15.15
N GLU A 17 15.37 -0.60 -15.75
CA GLU A 17 14.48 -1.02 -16.84
C GLU A 17 13.02 -1.14 -16.37
N LYS A 18 12.78 -1.68 -15.17
CA LYS A 18 11.45 -1.71 -14.53
C LYS A 18 10.84 -0.32 -14.30
N ILE A 19 11.67 0.70 -14.07
CA ILE A 19 11.20 2.09 -13.90
C ILE A 19 10.86 2.72 -15.26
N SER A 20 11.57 2.34 -16.34
CA SER A 20 11.39 2.92 -17.68
C SER A 20 10.15 2.43 -18.44
N ASP A 21 9.54 1.33 -17.99
CA ASP A 21 8.35 0.75 -18.62
C ASP A 21 7.03 1.01 -17.90
N LYS A 22 7.03 1.78 -16.81
CA LYS A 22 5.79 2.23 -16.19
C LYS A 22 5.04 3.17 -17.14
N GLU A 23 3.96 2.66 -17.75
CA GLU A 23 3.05 3.46 -18.56
C GLU A 23 2.18 4.39 -17.71
N VAL A 24 2.06 4.10 -16.41
CA VAL A 24 1.22 4.78 -15.43
C VAL A 24 1.99 5.09 -14.15
N GLU A 25 1.74 6.24 -13.52
CA GLU A 25 2.21 6.58 -12.17
C GLU A 25 1.00 6.74 -11.24
N ILE A 26 0.92 5.96 -10.16
CA ILE A 26 -0.13 6.12 -9.14
C ILE A 26 0.03 7.48 -8.45
N LYS A 27 -1.01 8.30 -8.52
CA LYS A 27 -1.11 9.61 -7.83
C LYS A 27 -1.80 9.53 -6.49
N GLY A 28 -2.43 8.41 -6.17
CA GLY A 28 -3.08 8.23 -4.87
C GLY A 28 -4.08 7.11 -4.90
N ALA A 29 -4.38 6.59 -3.73
CA ALA A 29 -5.35 5.53 -3.53
C ALA A 29 -6.12 5.78 -2.24
N SER A 30 -7.37 5.32 -2.21
CA SER A 30 -8.25 5.39 -1.06
C SER A 30 -9.06 4.10 -0.95
N ILE A 31 -9.07 3.50 0.22
CA ILE A 31 -9.87 2.33 0.57
C ILE A 31 -11.18 2.82 1.20
N SER A 32 -12.30 2.38 0.63
CA SER A 32 -13.63 2.62 1.16
C SER A 32 -14.43 1.32 1.07
N ASP A 33 -14.91 0.81 2.21
CA ASP A 33 -15.80 -0.37 2.27
C ASP A 33 -15.23 -1.58 1.52
N ALA A 34 -13.98 -1.92 1.82
CA ALA A 34 -13.19 -2.98 1.18
C ALA A 34 -12.91 -2.81 -0.33
N LEU A 35 -13.25 -1.66 -0.93
CA LEU A 35 -12.92 -1.31 -2.32
C LEU A 35 -11.78 -0.28 -2.35
N CYS A 36 -10.79 -0.50 -3.21
CA CYS A 36 -9.74 0.48 -3.45
C CYS A 36 -10.09 1.34 -4.66
N ALA A 37 -10.29 2.65 -4.45
CA ALA A 37 -10.23 3.63 -5.52
C ALA A 37 -8.79 4.10 -5.68
N TYR A 38 -8.30 4.12 -6.91
CA TYR A 38 -6.94 4.54 -7.23
C TYR A 38 -6.94 5.53 -8.39
N SER A 39 -6.00 6.47 -8.30
CA SER A 39 -5.76 7.50 -9.30
C SER A 39 -4.38 7.32 -9.89
N TYR A 40 -4.27 7.42 -11.21
CA TYR A 40 -3.02 7.30 -11.92
C TYR A 40 -2.88 8.36 -13.01
N GLU A 41 -1.65 8.78 -13.26
CA GLU A 41 -1.27 9.66 -14.35
C GLU A 41 -0.64 8.83 -15.47
N LEU A 42 -1.07 9.04 -16.70
CA LEU A 42 -0.50 8.39 -17.88
C LEU A 42 0.82 9.07 -18.29
N LEU A 43 1.92 8.30 -18.30
CA LEU A 43 3.25 8.80 -18.67
C LEU A 43 3.56 8.65 -20.17
N LYS A 44 2.90 7.71 -20.86
CA LYS A 44 3.09 7.40 -22.29
C LYS A 44 1.79 7.61 -23.10
N GLY A 45 1.91 8.02 -24.37
CA GLY A 45 0.80 8.14 -25.32
C GLY A 45 0.33 9.58 -25.64
N PRO A 46 -0.70 9.73 -26.51
CA PRO A 46 -1.24 11.03 -26.93
C PRO A 46 -1.98 11.79 -25.80
N THR A 47 -2.40 11.08 -24.75
CA THR A 47 -3.06 11.62 -23.54
C THR A 47 -2.10 11.70 -22.35
N LYS A 48 -0.81 11.90 -22.60
CA LYS A 48 0.21 12.07 -21.56
C LYS A 48 -0.14 13.24 -20.63
N GLY A 49 -0.08 13.00 -19.32
CA GLY A 49 -0.42 13.98 -18.29
C GLY A 49 -1.90 13.98 -17.88
N ASP A 50 -2.73 13.10 -18.47
CA ASP A 50 -4.11 12.94 -18.03
C ASP A 50 -4.15 12.14 -16.72
N THR A 51 -4.98 12.60 -15.79
CA THR A 51 -5.15 11.96 -14.47
C THR A 51 -6.47 11.22 -14.45
N LEU A 52 -6.40 9.90 -14.44
CA LEU A 52 -7.56 9.02 -14.40
C LEU A 52 -7.82 8.53 -12.98
N ASN A 53 -9.08 8.53 -12.58
CA ASN A 53 -9.51 7.97 -11.32
C ASN A 53 -10.37 6.73 -11.61
N ARG A 54 -9.99 5.58 -11.06
CA ARG A 54 -10.73 4.32 -11.19
C ARG A 54 -11.13 3.82 -9.82
N LYS A 55 -12.39 3.39 -9.71
CA LYS A 55 -12.86 2.62 -8.57
C LYS A 55 -12.59 1.16 -8.85
N GLY A 56 -11.82 0.50 -8.00
CA GLY A 56 -11.68 -0.94 -8.00
C GLY A 56 -13.03 -1.60 -7.76
N ALA A 57 -13.35 -2.62 -8.55
CA ALA A 57 -14.58 -3.40 -8.42
C ALA A 57 -14.40 -4.63 -7.51
N HIS A 58 -13.16 -4.96 -7.15
CA HIS A 58 -12.81 -6.16 -6.42
C HIS A 58 -12.45 -5.85 -4.96
N ILE A 59 -12.67 -6.81 -4.07
CA ILE A 59 -12.27 -6.68 -2.67
C ILE A 59 -10.74 -6.57 -2.62
N VAL A 60 -10.26 -5.61 -1.82
CA VAL A 60 -8.83 -5.42 -1.56
C VAL A 60 -8.25 -6.63 -0.84
N HIS A 61 -7.02 -6.99 -1.16
CA HIS A 61 -6.32 -8.03 -0.42
C HIS A 61 -5.90 -7.52 0.96
N ASP A 62 -5.89 -8.40 1.95
CA ASP A 62 -5.40 -8.12 3.31
C ASP A 62 -3.98 -7.51 3.32
N GLU A 63 -3.14 -7.85 2.34
CA GLU A 63 -1.79 -7.27 2.21
C GLU A 63 -1.85 -5.76 1.98
N LEU A 64 -2.78 -5.30 1.14
CA LEU A 64 -2.97 -3.87 0.89
C LEU A 64 -3.44 -3.17 2.16
N GLN A 65 -4.37 -3.78 2.91
CA GLN A 65 -4.85 -3.22 4.16
C GLN A 65 -3.71 -3.10 5.19
N ILE A 66 -2.89 -4.15 5.34
CA ILE A 66 -1.69 -4.11 6.20
C ILE A 66 -0.73 -2.98 5.79
N ARG A 67 -0.58 -2.69 4.49
CA ARG A 67 0.25 -1.55 4.03
C ARG A 67 -0.33 -0.19 4.38
N PHE A 68 -1.65 -0.06 4.44
CA PHE A 68 -2.30 1.17 4.88
C PHE A 68 -2.21 1.33 6.39
N ASP A 69 -2.42 0.26 7.16
CA ASP A 69 -2.30 0.27 8.63
C ASP A 69 -0.86 0.66 9.06
N GLN A 70 0.16 0.27 8.28
CA GLN A 70 1.55 0.68 8.47
C GLN A 70 1.79 2.20 8.36
N LEU A 71 0.82 2.97 7.84
CA LEU A 71 0.86 4.42 7.75
C LEU A 71 0.20 5.13 8.94
N ASP A 72 -0.51 4.39 9.80
CA ASP A 72 -1.25 4.93 10.96
C ASP A 72 -0.33 5.65 11.93
N VAL A 73 0.87 5.11 12.15
CA VAL A 73 1.91 5.73 12.99
C VAL A 73 2.33 7.12 12.50
N PHE A 74 2.44 7.31 11.19
CA PHE A 74 2.78 8.64 10.64
C PHE A 74 1.61 9.59 10.79
N TYR A 75 0.39 9.09 10.60
CA TYR A 75 -0.83 9.86 10.72
C TYR A 75 -1.03 10.38 12.16
N ALA A 76 -0.81 9.52 13.16
CA ALA A 76 -0.79 9.87 14.58
C ALA A 76 0.34 10.86 14.92
N HIS A 77 1.55 10.65 14.37
CA HIS A 77 2.68 11.55 14.60
C HIS A 77 2.42 12.96 14.04
N LEU A 78 1.79 13.07 12.87
CA LEU A 78 1.48 14.35 12.24
C LEU A 78 0.35 15.12 12.94
N ASP A 79 -0.52 14.41 13.65
CA ASP A 79 -1.56 14.99 14.52
C ASP A 79 -1.02 15.34 15.92
N ASP A 80 0.29 15.17 16.15
CA ASP A 80 0.96 15.41 17.43
C ASP A 80 0.32 14.60 18.60
N ALA A 81 -0.13 13.39 18.29
CA ALA A 81 -0.84 12.52 19.24
C ALA A 81 0.06 12.00 20.38
N TYR A 82 1.37 11.88 20.13
CA TYR A 82 2.31 11.27 21.07
C TYR A 82 2.77 12.28 22.14
N THR A 83 2.13 12.25 23.30
CA THR A 83 2.55 13.09 24.42
C THR A 83 3.89 12.62 25.00
N GLY A 84 4.94 13.45 24.87
CA GLY A 84 6.27 13.18 25.46
C GLY A 84 7.31 12.58 24.50
N ASN A 85 6.95 12.37 23.23
CA ASN A 85 7.90 12.01 22.20
C ASN A 85 8.88 13.17 21.96
N THR A 86 10.17 12.93 22.18
CA THR A 86 11.23 13.82 21.73
C THR A 86 11.58 13.37 20.32
N ASN A 87 11.74 14.28 19.33
CA ASN A 87 12.07 14.04 17.89
C ASN A 87 13.32 13.15 17.61
N VAL A 88 13.43 12.00 18.25
CA VAL A 88 14.56 11.09 18.39
C VAL A 88 14.07 9.66 18.68
N THR A 89 12.82 9.49 19.15
CA THR A 89 12.22 8.18 19.43
C THR A 89 12.19 7.33 18.15
N PRO A 90 12.60 6.05 18.17
CA PRO A 90 12.50 5.19 17.00
C PRO A 90 11.03 4.92 16.63
N LEU A 91 10.77 4.69 15.34
CA LEU A 91 9.42 4.49 14.82
C LEU A 91 8.71 3.27 15.44
N GLU A 92 9.47 2.22 15.75
CA GLU A 92 8.97 0.99 16.37
C GLU A 92 8.34 1.24 17.75
N GLU A 93 8.88 2.19 18.51
CA GLU A 93 8.31 2.57 19.81
C GLU A 93 6.99 3.32 19.63
N LEU A 94 6.85 4.11 18.56
CA LEU A 94 5.60 4.81 18.24
C LEU A 94 4.52 3.84 17.75
N GLU A 95 4.89 2.79 17.04
CA GLU A 95 3.93 1.76 16.59
C GLU A 95 3.33 0.97 17.76
N ALA A 96 4.08 0.80 18.84
CA ALA A 96 3.63 0.09 20.03
C ALA A 96 2.76 0.94 20.98
N GLU A 97 2.65 2.25 20.74
CA GLU A 97 1.84 3.15 21.56
C GLU A 97 0.34 2.96 21.31
N ILE A 98 -0.43 2.98 22.40
CA ILE A 98 -1.90 2.82 22.39
C ILE A 98 -2.57 3.94 21.58
N GLU A 99 -1.95 5.12 21.53
CA GLU A 99 -2.48 6.22 20.75
C GLU A 99 -2.54 5.89 19.25
N THR A 100 -1.61 5.08 18.72
CA THR A 100 -1.57 4.68 17.31
C THR A 100 -2.79 3.87 16.91
N GLU A 101 -3.30 3.02 17.79
CA GLU A 101 -4.48 2.16 17.54
C GLU A 101 -5.76 2.96 17.28
N LYS A 102 -5.81 4.23 17.70
CA LYS A 102 -6.98 5.10 17.47
C LYS A 102 -6.99 5.73 16.08
N TYR A 103 -5.90 5.63 15.33
CA TYR A 103 -5.75 6.25 14.02
C TYR A 103 -5.81 5.19 12.94
N HIS A 104 -6.52 5.49 11.86
CA HIS A 104 -6.65 4.61 10.72
C HIS A 104 -6.58 5.41 9.42
N VAL A 105 -5.57 5.11 8.61
CA VAL A 105 -5.34 5.69 7.29
C VAL A 105 -6.19 4.95 6.28
N THR A 106 -7.08 5.69 5.62
CA THR A 106 -7.95 5.14 4.57
C THR A 106 -7.48 5.54 3.19
N GLY A 107 -6.54 6.47 3.06
CA GLY A 107 -6.13 7.00 1.77
C GLY A 107 -4.80 7.71 1.82
N PHE A 108 -4.12 7.77 0.68
CA PHE A 108 -3.00 8.66 0.47
C PHE A 108 -3.10 9.31 -0.91
N LYS A 109 -2.60 10.52 -1.01
CA LYS A 109 -2.54 11.31 -2.23
C LYS A 109 -1.14 11.88 -2.41
N ILE A 110 -0.58 11.64 -3.58
CA ILE A 110 0.72 12.13 -4.02
C ILE A 110 0.47 13.31 -4.95
N SER A 111 1.05 14.45 -4.60
CA SER A 111 0.91 15.69 -5.35
C SER A 111 2.29 16.30 -5.57
N GLY A 112 2.55 16.71 -6.82
CA GLY A 112 3.82 17.31 -7.21
C GLY A 112 4.47 16.54 -8.36
N VAL A 113 5.43 17.21 -8.99
CA VAL A 113 6.21 16.67 -10.12
C VAL A 113 7.65 16.52 -9.64
N GLU A 114 8.22 15.33 -9.89
CA GLU A 114 9.63 14.98 -9.62
C GLU A 114 10.14 15.45 -8.24
N GLU A 115 10.92 16.54 -8.19
CA GLU A 115 11.58 17.06 -7.00
C GLU A 115 10.63 17.70 -5.99
N ASN A 116 9.41 18.06 -6.42
CA ASN A 116 8.38 18.67 -5.57
C ASN A 116 7.29 17.67 -5.15
N LYS A 117 7.56 16.36 -5.25
CA LYS A 117 6.65 15.32 -4.77
C LYS A 117 6.33 15.54 -3.28
N SER A 118 5.06 15.46 -2.98
CA SER A 118 4.52 15.61 -1.64
C SER A 118 3.45 14.56 -1.41
N VAL A 119 3.33 14.08 -0.18
CA VAL A 119 2.29 13.14 0.23
C VAL A 119 1.32 13.83 1.18
N ILE A 120 0.06 13.50 1.01
CA ILE A 120 -1.05 13.83 1.89
C ILE A 120 -1.65 12.49 2.30
N LEU A 121 -1.79 12.25 3.60
CA LEU A 121 -2.48 11.07 4.12
C LEU A 121 -3.89 11.49 4.51
N SER A 122 -4.86 10.62 4.27
CA SER A 122 -6.26 10.83 4.64
C SER A 122 -6.74 9.65 5.46
N GLY A 123 -7.45 9.92 6.53
CA GLY A 123 -7.86 8.88 7.45
C GLY A 123 -8.93 9.34 8.41
N TRP A 124 -9.09 8.55 9.45
CA TRP A 124 -9.95 8.87 10.57
C TRP A 124 -9.28 8.51 11.88
N LYS A 125 -9.67 9.23 12.93
CA LYS A 125 -9.33 8.87 14.30
C LYS A 125 -10.58 8.65 15.12
N GLU A 126 -10.53 7.67 16.01
CA GLU A 126 -11.56 7.43 17.00
C GLU A 126 -11.30 8.30 18.24
N VAL A 127 -12.27 9.17 18.55
CA VAL A 127 -12.28 9.97 19.77
C VAL A 127 -13.45 9.52 20.64
N THR A 128 -13.40 9.83 21.94
CA THR A 128 -14.40 9.40 22.92
C THR A 128 -15.85 9.69 22.52
N ASN A 129 -16.07 10.74 21.70
CA ASN A 129 -17.39 11.20 21.30
C ASN A 129 -17.75 10.88 19.84
N GLY A 130 -16.92 10.14 19.11
CA GLY A 130 -17.20 9.76 17.72
C GLY A 130 -15.96 9.59 16.85
N ILE A 131 -16.17 9.63 15.53
CA ILE A 131 -15.11 9.43 14.54
C ILE A 131 -14.81 10.77 13.87
N VAL A 132 -13.53 11.19 13.90
CA VAL A 132 -13.07 12.42 13.24
C VAL A 132 -12.29 12.04 11.99
N LYS A 133 -12.80 12.46 10.82
CA LYS A 133 -12.10 12.32 9.54
C LYS A 133 -11.28 13.58 9.28
N PHE A 134 -10.00 13.42 8.97
CA PHE A 134 -9.16 14.53 8.58
C PHE A 134 -8.13 14.12 7.51
N GLU A 135 -7.44 15.12 6.97
CA GLU A 135 -6.34 14.93 6.03
C GLU A 135 -5.11 15.60 6.64
N THR A 136 -3.96 14.95 6.50
CA THR A 136 -2.71 15.50 7.03
C THR A 136 -2.23 16.69 6.21
N PRO A 137 -1.45 17.59 6.82
CA PRO A 137 -0.73 18.61 6.06
C PRO A 137 0.12 18.00 4.96
N LYS A 138 0.31 18.75 3.87
CA LYS A 138 1.13 18.31 2.73
C LYS A 138 2.60 18.13 3.15
N ILE A 139 3.08 16.90 3.19
CA ILE A 139 4.47 16.57 3.53
C ILE A 139 5.30 16.51 2.26
N LYS A 140 6.22 17.45 2.10
CA LYS A 140 7.14 17.46 0.96
C LYS A 140 8.22 16.40 1.15
N TYR A 141 8.61 15.74 0.07
CA TYR A 141 9.72 14.78 0.06
C TYR A 141 11.09 15.41 0.33
N SER A 142 11.17 16.74 0.32
CA SER A 142 12.33 17.55 0.68
C SER A 142 12.26 18.16 2.09
N SER A 143 11.26 17.78 2.91
CA SER A 143 11.07 18.37 4.24
C SER A 143 12.04 17.79 5.27
N ALA A 144 12.23 18.50 6.38
CA ALA A 144 13.04 18.04 7.52
C ALA A 144 12.25 17.09 8.45
N TYR A 145 11.29 16.34 7.91
CA TYR A 145 10.50 15.40 8.68
C TYR A 145 11.38 14.21 9.11
N LEU A 146 11.32 13.86 10.40
CA LEU A 146 12.25 12.92 11.02
C LEU A 146 12.18 11.52 10.37
N TYR A 147 10.97 11.01 10.15
CA TYR A 147 10.72 9.66 9.61
C TYR A 147 10.43 9.66 8.10
N LEU A 148 11.00 10.62 7.37
CA LEU A 148 10.69 10.81 5.96
C LEU A 148 11.18 9.65 5.08
N SER A 149 12.28 9.00 5.45
CA SER A 149 12.81 7.86 4.71
C SER A 149 11.88 6.65 4.81
N GLU A 150 11.45 6.34 6.03
CA GLU A 150 10.54 5.25 6.37
C GLU A 150 9.16 5.50 5.78
N MET A 151 8.65 6.73 5.89
CA MET A 151 7.38 7.13 5.29
C MET A 151 7.40 6.94 3.77
N LYS A 152 8.48 7.35 3.10
CA LYS A 152 8.62 7.16 1.64
C LYS A 152 8.62 5.69 1.26
N GLU A 153 9.35 4.86 2.00
CA GLU A 153 9.41 3.42 1.75
C GLU A 153 8.02 2.77 1.90
N ARG A 154 7.30 3.08 2.98
CA ARG A 154 5.97 2.49 3.22
C ARG A 154 4.92 2.99 2.24
N VAL A 155 4.95 4.27 1.89
CA VAL A 155 4.10 4.81 0.82
C VAL A 155 4.43 4.14 -0.52
N GLN A 156 5.71 3.91 -0.84
CA GLN A 156 6.09 3.20 -2.07
C GLN A 156 5.59 1.75 -2.08
N ASN A 157 5.71 1.03 -0.96
CA ASN A 157 5.16 -0.32 -0.82
C ASN A 157 3.63 -0.33 -1.02
N ALA A 158 2.92 0.67 -0.48
CA ALA A 158 1.48 0.82 -0.71
C ALA A 158 1.16 1.11 -2.18
N ILE A 159 1.94 1.94 -2.86
CA ILE A 159 1.80 2.19 -4.31
C ILE A 159 2.01 0.90 -5.11
N ASP A 160 3.07 0.15 -4.81
CA ASP A 160 3.41 -1.07 -5.55
C ASP A 160 2.30 -2.12 -5.39
N GLU A 161 1.69 -2.26 -4.22
CA GLU A 161 0.52 -3.12 -4.03
C GLU A 161 -0.74 -2.61 -4.75
N VAL A 162 -0.94 -1.28 -4.83
CA VAL A 162 -2.02 -0.69 -5.65
C VAL A 162 -1.80 -0.97 -7.14
N GLU A 163 -0.55 -0.92 -7.62
CA GLU A 163 -0.21 -1.31 -8.99
C GLU A 163 -0.46 -2.80 -9.25
N LEU A 164 -0.13 -3.67 -8.29
CA LEU A 164 -0.45 -5.11 -8.37
C LEU A 164 -1.96 -5.35 -8.40
N TYR A 165 -2.73 -4.63 -7.57
CA TYR A 165 -4.18 -4.68 -7.56
C TYR A 165 -4.77 -4.20 -8.90
N MET A 166 -4.22 -3.12 -9.48
CA MET A 166 -4.58 -2.66 -10.83
C MET A 166 -4.28 -3.70 -11.91
N ASN A 167 -3.17 -4.41 -11.78
CA ASN A 167 -2.76 -5.49 -12.70
C ASN A 167 -3.52 -6.81 -12.49
N GLY A 168 -4.51 -6.84 -11.58
CA GLY A 168 -5.42 -7.98 -11.40
C GLY A 168 -5.00 -8.95 -10.30
N LYS A 169 -4.07 -8.59 -9.40
CA LYS A 169 -3.86 -9.32 -8.14
C LYS A 169 -5.06 -9.03 -7.22
N THR A 170 -6.14 -9.77 -7.42
CA THR A 170 -7.29 -9.76 -6.52
C THR A 170 -7.02 -10.72 -5.36
N ALA A 171 -7.62 -10.48 -4.19
CA ALA A 171 -7.81 -11.55 -3.22
C ALA A 171 -8.44 -12.77 -3.93
N PRO A 172 -8.18 -14.00 -3.47
CA PRO A 172 -8.96 -15.15 -3.92
C PRO A 172 -10.42 -14.75 -3.77
N GLN A 173 -11.12 -14.53 -4.88
CA GLN A 173 -12.56 -14.58 -4.81
C GLN A 173 -12.83 -16.02 -4.40
N ASP A 174 -13.54 -16.21 -3.29
CA ASP A 174 -14.23 -17.47 -3.05
C ASP A 174 -15.12 -17.68 -4.29
N ASP A 175 -14.57 -18.31 -5.32
CA ASP A 175 -15.29 -18.65 -6.52
C ASP A 175 -16.29 -19.71 -6.07
N PRO A 176 -17.61 -19.43 -6.07
CA PRO A 176 -18.60 -20.42 -5.70
C PRO A 176 -18.58 -21.65 -6.64
N ASN A 177 -17.84 -21.61 -7.76
CA ASN A 177 -17.62 -22.77 -8.63
C ASN A 177 -16.42 -23.64 -8.23
N GLN A 178 -15.60 -23.27 -7.23
CA GLN A 178 -14.49 -24.10 -6.76
C GLN A 178 -14.85 -25.05 -5.60
N VAL A 179 -16.13 -25.15 -5.25
CA VAL A 179 -16.69 -26.21 -4.39
C VAL A 179 -17.49 -27.21 -5.23
N HIS A 180 -16.81 -27.88 -6.16
CA HIS A 180 -17.32 -29.16 -6.66
C HIS A 180 -16.17 -30.09 -7.07
N MET A 181 -15.36 -30.54 -6.10
CA MET A 181 -14.72 -31.84 -6.27
C MET A 181 -15.81 -32.90 -6.18
N SER A 182 -16.35 -33.33 -7.32
CA SER A 182 -17.06 -34.61 -7.39
C SER A 182 -16.03 -35.68 -7.05
N PHE A 183 -15.98 -36.15 -5.81
CA PHE A 183 -15.44 -37.47 -5.55
C PHE A 183 -16.40 -38.47 -6.18
N SER A 184 -16.13 -38.83 -7.43
CA SER A 184 -16.71 -40.03 -8.01
C SER A 184 -16.24 -41.19 -7.14
N GLU A 185 -17.15 -41.75 -6.35
CA GLU A 185 -16.95 -43.00 -5.62
C GLU A 185 -16.60 -44.11 -6.64
N GLU A 186 -15.31 -44.35 -6.87
CA GLU A 186 -14.84 -45.61 -7.47
C GLU A 186 -14.88 -46.70 -6.41
N ASP A 187 -16.09 -47.09 -6.01
CA ASP A 187 -16.35 -48.19 -5.08
C ASP A 187 -16.81 -49.45 -5.85
N ALA A 188 -16.03 -49.87 -6.86
CA ALA A 188 -16.41 -51.02 -7.70
C ALA A 188 -15.24 -51.85 -8.29
N ALA A 189 -14.09 -51.94 -7.61
CA ALA A 189 -12.97 -52.75 -8.11
C ALA A 189 -12.27 -53.68 -7.10
N PHE A 190 -12.77 -53.83 -5.87
CA PHE A 190 -12.17 -54.75 -4.88
C PHE A 190 -12.98 -56.04 -4.59
N ASP A 191 -14.18 -56.20 -5.13
CA ASP A 191 -15.05 -57.35 -4.81
C ASP A 191 -15.01 -58.52 -5.81
N ASN A 192 -14.09 -58.50 -6.79
CA ASN A 192 -13.92 -59.60 -7.76
C ASN A 192 -12.54 -60.29 -7.72
N ALA A 193 -11.77 -60.14 -6.65
CA ALA A 193 -10.58 -60.97 -6.41
C ALA A 193 -10.88 -62.06 -5.37
N LYS A 194 -11.84 -62.94 -5.70
CA LYS A 194 -12.03 -64.21 -5.00
C LYS A 194 -12.13 -65.33 -6.02
N ILE A 195 -10.97 -65.81 -6.49
CA ILE A 195 -10.77 -67.15 -7.03
C ILE A 195 -9.42 -67.64 -6.52
#